data_AF-A0A2U1WMT1-F1
#
_entry.id   AF-A0A2U1WMT1-F1
#
_cell.length_a   1.000
_cell.length_b   1.000
_cell.length_c   1.000
_cell.angle_alpha   90.00
_cell.angle_beta   90.00
_cell.angle_gamma   90.00
#
_symmetry.space_group_name_H-M   'P 1'
#
loop_
_entity.id
_entity.type
_entity.pdbx_description
1 polymer ?
#
loop_
_entity_poly.entity_id
_entity_poly.type
_entity_poly.pdbx_seq_one_letter_code
_entity_poly.pdbx_strand_id
1 'polypeptide(L)'
;WGGWWYWDPVENASFMPWLAGTALLHSAIIVEKRDTLKTWTILLAIVAFSLSLLGTFLVRSGVISSVHSFASDPGRGLFILGLLLATVGGSLGLYAVRAPVLKSGGLFSGVSREGSLVLNNVLLATAAGTVLLGTLYPLFADALNLGKLSVGAPFFNAVFVPLSVPLVLVMAIGPLLAWKRGNLMRALKTLSPAVAVALAVAAATLLFGGSRSPWWAALGTGLAAYLAVGTLAETVERVRLFQIPVGDSLHRLVHLPRSAYGLLLSHLGLALVIAGITGSSAWKVESIQTQRIGETVTVAGYGYRLDAVEEARGPNYVAARATFTVTRDGKPFTVMYPEKRMYMQPQRPTTEAAIETTVLGDLYAVIGDNEKGAFVTRLYFNPLVPWLWAGGILMALGGLASLSDRRHRIGAPVRARAALPSGSAAGRA
;
A
#
# COMPACT_ATOMS: atom_id res chain seq x y z
N TRP A 1 -9.56 5.95 16.49
CA TRP A 1 -9.58 5.61 15.06
C TRP A 1 -10.06 4.18 14.93
N GLY A 2 -11.02 3.93 14.05
CA GLY A 2 -11.70 2.63 13.95
C GLY A 2 -11.71 2.07 12.53
N GLY A 3 -10.74 2.42 11.70
CA GLY A 3 -10.63 1.98 10.30
C GLY A 3 -9.16 1.96 9.86
N TRP A 4 -8.90 1.46 8.67
CA TRP A 4 -7.53 1.23 8.16
C TRP A 4 -6.92 2.43 7.42
N TRP A 5 -7.75 3.34 6.87
CA TRP A 5 -7.32 4.53 6.13
C TRP A 5 -8.42 5.59 6.13
N TYR A 6 -8.05 6.87 6.26
CA TYR A 6 -8.98 7.99 6.38
C TYR A 6 -8.86 9.01 5.25
N TRP A 7 -7.82 8.91 4.42
CA TRP A 7 -7.53 9.87 3.35
C TRP A 7 -7.24 11.28 3.87
N ASP A 8 -6.66 11.39 5.06
CA ASP A 8 -6.21 12.70 5.55
C ASP A 8 -4.95 13.17 4.79
N PRO A 9 -4.66 14.49 4.77
CA PRO A 9 -3.51 15.02 4.03
C PRO A 9 -2.15 14.40 4.38
N VAL A 10 -1.94 13.98 5.63
CA VAL A 10 -0.70 13.35 6.10
C VAL A 10 -0.60 11.91 5.57
N GLU A 11 -1.68 11.14 5.68
CA GLU A 11 -1.80 9.82 5.07
C GLU A 11 -1.56 9.90 3.55
N ASN A 12 -2.21 10.82 2.86
CA ASN A 12 -2.06 11.03 1.41
C ASN A 12 -0.63 11.42 1.02
N ALA A 13 -0.03 12.33 1.78
CA ALA A 13 1.37 12.73 1.62
C ALA A 13 2.33 11.55 1.73
N SER A 14 2.07 10.62 2.65
CA SER A 14 2.86 9.40 2.78
C SER A 14 2.63 8.41 1.63
N PHE A 15 1.44 8.36 1.05
CA PHE A 15 1.03 7.37 0.05
C PHE A 15 1.50 7.70 -1.38
N MET A 16 1.45 8.96 -1.80
CA MET A 16 1.82 9.37 -3.17
C MET A 16 3.24 8.94 -3.60
N PRO A 17 4.30 9.04 -2.74
CA PRO A 17 5.62 8.53 -3.08
C PRO A 17 5.65 7.02 -3.36
N TRP A 18 4.81 6.22 -2.69
CA TRP A 18 4.72 4.78 -2.95
C TRP A 18 4.15 4.47 -4.33
N LEU A 19 3.13 5.21 -4.77
CA LEU A 19 2.54 5.05 -6.11
C LEU A 19 3.57 5.39 -7.21
N ALA A 20 4.21 6.56 -7.10
CA ALA A 20 5.24 6.99 -8.04
C ALA A 20 6.48 6.09 -7.99
N GLY A 21 6.90 5.67 -6.80
CA GLY A 21 8.02 4.74 -6.59
C GLY A 21 7.75 3.35 -7.15
N THR A 22 6.52 2.85 -7.04
CA THR A 22 6.13 1.57 -7.65
C THR A 22 6.17 1.66 -9.18
N ALA A 23 5.67 2.75 -9.76
CA ALA A 23 5.80 3.00 -11.20
C ALA A 23 7.27 3.09 -11.63
N LEU A 24 8.11 3.75 -10.83
CA LEU A 24 9.56 3.86 -11.06
C LEU A 24 10.22 2.48 -11.11
N LEU A 25 9.96 1.62 -10.13
CA LEU A 25 10.56 0.28 -10.06
C LEU A 25 10.18 -0.56 -11.29
N HIS A 26 8.92 -0.51 -11.72
CA HIS A 26 8.47 -1.20 -12.92
C HIS A 26 9.08 -0.61 -14.20
N SER A 27 9.22 0.72 -14.26
CA SER A 27 9.90 1.39 -15.38
C SER A 27 11.37 1.03 -15.46
N ALA A 28 12.06 0.93 -14.32
CA ALA A 28 13.47 0.57 -14.26
C ALA A 28 13.73 -0.84 -14.81
N ILE A 29 12.81 -1.79 -14.60
CA ILE A 29 12.89 -3.14 -15.20
C ILE A 29 12.86 -3.06 -16.74
N ILE A 30 12.04 -2.17 -17.31
CA ILE A 30 11.99 -1.97 -18.76
C ILE A 30 13.33 -1.42 -19.25
N VAL A 31 13.87 -0.39 -18.59
CA VAL A 31 15.19 0.17 -18.94
C VAL A 31 16.27 -0.90 -18.88
N GLU A 32 16.33 -1.70 -17.81
CA GLU A 32 17.34 -2.75 -17.64
C GLU A 32 17.26 -3.80 -18.75
N LYS A 33 16.05 -4.26 -19.09
CA LYS A 33 15.88 -5.36 -20.04
C LYS A 33 15.95 -4.90 -21.50
N ARG A 34 15.50 -3.68 -21.78
CA ARG A 34 15.15 -3.24 -23.14
C ARG A 34 15.83 -1.95 -23.59
N ASP A 35 16.49 -1.24 -22.68
CA ASP A 35 17.12 0.06 -22.94
C ASP A 35 16.13 1.13 -23.47
N THR A 36 14.84 1.00 -23.12
CA THR A 36 13.76 1.92 -23.50
C THR A 36 13.21 2.66 -22.28
N LEU A 37 12.49 3.78 -22.47
CA LEU A 37 11.86 4.58 -21.40
C LEU A 37 12.81 5.19 -20.35
N LYS A 38 14.08 5.45 -20.71
CA LYS A 38 15.05 6.11 -19.82
C LYS A 38 14.53 7.45 -19.31
N THR A 39 14.05 8.29 -20.21
CA THR A 39 13.49 9.61 -19.92
C THR A 39 12.34 9.53 -18.93
N TRP A 40 11.38 8.63 -19.16
CA TRP A 40 10.26 8.39 -18.26
C TRP A 40 10.70 7.88 -16.87
N THR A 41 11.67 6.98 -16.83
CA THR A 41 12.20 6.42 -15.58
C THR A 41 12.89 7.50 -14.73
N ILE A 42 13.69 8.37 -15.36
CA ILE A 42 14.33 9.50 -14.67
C ILE A 42 13.27 10.49 -14.15
N LEU A 43 12.25 10.79 -14.95
CA LEU A 43 11.14 11.65 -14.52
C LEU A 43 10.41 11.07 -13.31
N LEU A 44 10.09 9.76 -13.33
CA LEU A 44 9.45 9.09 -12.19
C LEU A 44 10.33 9.11 -10.94
N ALA A 45 11.66 9.01 -11.08
CA ALA A 45 12.58 9.13 -9.95
C ALA A 45 12.55 10.53 -9.33
N ILE A 46 12.57 11.56 -10.18
CA ILE A 46 12.44 12.95 -9.74
C ILE A 46 11.09 13.17 -9.05
N VAL A 47 9.99 12.71 -9.65
CA VAL A 47 8.64 12.86 -9.11
C VAL A 47 8.47 12.12 -7.78
N ALA A 48 8.92 10.86 -7.67
CA ALA A 48 8.81 10.09 -6.43
C ALA A 48 9.57 10.76 -5.28
N PHE A 49 10.79 11.24 -5.53
CA PHE A 49 11.56 11.99 -4.54
C PHE A 49 10.90 13.33 -4.20
N SER A 50 10.42 14.07 -5.21
CA SER A 50 9.73 15.35 -5.03
C SER A 50 8.47 15.21 -4.18
N LEU A 51 7.68 14.15 -4.37
CA LEU A 51 6.50 13.86 -3.57
C LEU A 51 6.85 13.56 -2.11
N SER A 52 8.00 12.93 -1.84
CA SER A 52 8.47 12.69 -0.46
C SER A 52 8.84 13.99 0.27
N LEU A 53 9.49 14.92 -0.45
CA LEU A 53 9.82 16.26 0.06
C LEU A 53 8.56 17.11 0.25
N LEU A 54 7.63 17.04 -0.71
CA LEU A 54 6.32 17.69 -0.60
C LEU A 54 5.58 17.19 0.64
N GLY A 55 5.58 15.88 0.90
CA GLY A 55 4.97 15.36 2.11
C GLY A 55 5.57 15.97 3.37
N THR A 56 6.90 16.09 3.45
CA THR A 56 7.57 16.77 4.56
C THR A 56 7.09 18.22 4.72
N PHE A 57 6.97 18.95 3.61
CA PHE A 57 6.42 20.30 3.60
C PHE A 57 4.98 20.35 4.14
N LEU A 58 4.08 19.49 3.64
CA LEU A 58 2.67 19.49 4.04
C LEU A 58 2.49 19.22 5.54
N VAL A 59 3.29 18.31 6.11
CA VAL A 59 3.15 17.92 7.53
C VAL A 59 3.82 18.90 8.50
N ARG A 60 4.81 19.68 8.05
CA ARG A 60 5.63 20.54 8.94
C ARG A 60 5.41 22.04 8.76
N SER A 61 4.86 22.47 7.64
CA SER A 61 4.67 23.90 7.33
C SER A 61 3.50 24.55 8.09
N GLY A 62 2.56 23.75 8.60
CA GLY A 62 1.32 24.27 9.20
C GLY A 62 0.30 24.78 8.17
N VAL A 63 0.56 24.59 6.87
CA VAL A 63 -0.29 25.05 5.77
C VAL A 63 -1.59 24.26 5.66
N ILE A 64 -1.60 23.00 6.12
CA ILE A 64 -2.78 22.14 6.13
C ILE A 64 -3.05 21.69 7.57
N SER A 65 -4.32 21.76 7.99
CA SER A 65 -4.77 21.17 9.24
C SER A 65 -4.93 19.65 9.09
N SER A 66 -4.19 18.89 9.88
CA SER A 66 -4.38 17.44 10.02
C SER A 66 -4.23 17.02 11.47
N VAL A 67 -5.03 16.04 11.87
CA VAL A 67 -4.92 15.30 13.13
C VAL A 67 -3.57 14.60 13.32
N HIS A 68 -2.87 14.27 12.24
CA HIS A 68 -1.55 13.67 12.25
C HIS A 68 -0.41 14.70 12.08
N SER A 69 -0.73 16.00 12.05
CA SER A 69 0.29 17.05 11.93
C SER A 69 1.09 17.20 13.23
N PHE A 70 2.41 17.32 13.10
CA PHE A 70 3.31 17.58 14.22
C PHE A 70 3.51 19.09 14.40
N ALA A 71 4.06 19.51 15.54
CA ALA A 71 4.31 20.92 15.90
C ALA A 71 4.74 21.77 14.69
N SER A 72 3.88 22.72 14.34
CA SER A 72 3.98 23.63 13.20
C SER A 72 4.84 24.84 13.55
N ASP A 73 5.88 25.09 12.75
CA ASP A 73 6.74 26.27 12.86
C ASP A 73 6.84 26.91 11.47
N PRO A 74 6.25 28.10 11.24
CA PRO A 74 6.28 28.78 9.94
C PRO A 74 7.70 28.98 9.40
N GLY A 75 8.70 29.19 10.27
CA GLY A 75 10.09 29.35 9.84
C GLY A 75 10.66 28.07 9.22
N ARG A 76 10.31 26.90 9.76
CA ARG A 76 10.68 25.60 9.18
C ARG A 76 9.95 25.36 7.87
N GLY A 77 8.68 25.77 7.78
CA GLY A 77 7.90 25.71 6.55
C GLY A 77 8.57 26.45 5.39
N LEU A 78 9.05 27.67 5.64
CA LEU A 78 9.74 28.48 4.63
C LEU A 78 11.07 27.86 4.18
N PHE A 79 11.86 27.32 5.12
CA PHE A 79 13.10 26.61 4.80
C PHE A 79 12.85 25.38 3.91
N ILE A 80 11.85 24.56 4.26
CA ILE A 80 11.49 23.37 3.48
C ILE A 80 10.94 23.78 2.11
N LEU A 81 10.17 24.86 2.01
CA LEU A 81 9.71 25.40 0.72
C LEU A 81 10.88 25.80 -0.18
N GLY A 82 11.88 26.51 0.37
CA GLY A 82 13.10 26.85 -0.36
C GLY A 82 13.86 25.61 -0.84
N LEU A 83 14.00 24.60 0.03
CA LEU A 83 14.60 23.31 -0.34
C LEU A 83 13.81 22.62 -1.46
N LEU A 84 12.47 22.62 -1.39
CA LEU A 84 11.59 22.04 -2.40
C LEU A 84 11.76 22.75 -3.75
N LEU A 85 11.75 24.08 -3.77
CA LEU A 85 11.99 24.85 -4.99
C LEU A 85 13.36 24.56 -5.61
N ALA A 86 14.42 24.51 -4.79
CA ALA A 86 15.76 24.22 -5.26
C ALA A 86 15.90 22.79 -5.81
N THR A 87 15.40 21.79 -5.08
CA THR A 87 15.54 20.38 -5.44
C THR A 87 14.59 19.96 -6.56
N VAL A 88 13.30 20.29 -6.45
CA VAL A 88 12.30 19.95 -7.47
C VAL A 88 12.48 20.80 -8.72
N GLY A 89 12.58 22.12 -8.55
CA GLY A 89 12.81 23.04 -9.68
C GLY A 89 14.15 22.79 -10.36
N GLY A 90 15.22 22.60 -9.60
CA GLY A 90 16.55 22.29 -10.14
C GLY A 90 16.62 20.94 -10.86
N SER A 91 16.03 19.88 -10.29
CA SER A 91 16.03 18.56 -10.94
C SER A 91 15.13 18.50 -12.18
N LEU A 92 13.94 19.11 -12.16
CA LEU A 92 13.07 19.21 -13.33
C LEU A 92 13.68 20.12 -14.41
N GLY A 93 14.33 21.21 -14.03
CA GLY A 93 15.05 22.08 -14.95
C GLY A 93 16.22 21.35 -15.64
N LEU A 94 17.04 20.64 -14.86
CA LEU A 94 18.12 19.81 -15.41
C LEU A 94 17.57 18.70 -16.31
N TYR A 95 16.48 18.05 -15.90
CA TYR A 95 15.79 17.06 -16.71
C TYR A 95 15.31 17.65 -18.04
N ALA A 96 14.66 18.81 -18.04
CA ALA A 96 14.19 19.47 -19.26
C ALA A 96 15.34 19.78 -20.23
N VAL A 97 16.48 20.25 -19.71
CA VAL A 97 17.68 20.54 -20.52
C VAL A 97 18.32 19.26 -21.08
N ARG A 98 18.35 18.17 -20.31
CA ARG A 98 19.04 16.92 -20.69
C ARG A 98 18.17 15.91 -21.43
N ALA A 99 16.83 16.00 -21.31
CA ALA A 99 15.89 15.05 -21.89
C ALA A 99 16.08 14.82 -23.40
N PRO A 100 16.36 15.84 -24.25
CA PRO A 100 16.58 15.62 -25.68
C PRO A 100 17.81 14.76 -26.02
N VAL A 101 18.81 14.73 -25.13
CA VAL A 101 20.06 13.95 -25.32
C VAL A 101 19.84 12.48 -24.95
N LEU A 102 18.79 12.18 -24.18
CA LEU A 102 18.43 10.81 -23.80
C LEU A 102 17.72 10.13 -24.97
N LYS A 103 18.50 9.42 -25.82
CA LYS A 103 17.95 8.60 -26.90
C LYS A 103 16.99 7.56 -26.30
N SER A 104 15.73 7.61 -26.74
CA SER A 104 14.73 6.58 -26.45
C SER A 104 14.96 5.41 -27.40
N GLY A 105 15.47 4.28 -26.90
CA GLY A 105 15.64 3.08 -27.70
C GLY A 105 14.31 2.35 -27.94
N GLY A 106 14.30 1.49 -28.97
CA GLY A 106 13.43 0.31 -29.13
C GLY A 106 11.93 0.53 -29.36
N LEU A 107 11.42 0.05 -30.50
CA LEU A 107 9.98 -0.09 -30.74
C LEU A 107 9.44 -1.38 -30.10
N PHE A 108 8.25 -1.32 -29.52
CA PHE A 108 7.52 -2.48 -29.00
C PHE A 108 6.04 -2.39 -29.39
N SER A 109 5.36 -3.54 -29.49
CA SER A 109 3.92 -3.57 -29.74
C SER A 109 3.14 -3.17 -28.49
N GLY A 110 1.99 -2.49 -28.66
CA GLY A 110 1.10 -2.17 -27.53
C GLY A 110 0.67 -3.41 -26.73
N VAL A 111 0.52 -4.56 -27.40
CA VAL A 111 0.33 -5.86 -26.74
C VAL A 111 1.69 -6.52 -26.53
N SER A 112 2.33 -6.18 -25.41
CA SER A 112 3.62 -6.75 -24.98
C SER A 112 3.78 -6.55 -23.47
N ARG A 113 4.82 -7.18 -22.90
CA ARG A 113 5.19 -6.91 -21.51
C ARG A 113 5.54 -5.44 -21.29
N GLU A 114 6.29 -4.82 -22.21
CA GLU A 114 6.58 -3.39 -22.20
C GLU A 114 5.28 -2.56 -22.17
N GLY A 115 4.33 -2.85 -23.07
CA GLY A 115 3.05 -2.15 -23.14
C GLY A 115 2.24 -2.25 -21.86
N SER A 116 2.16 -3.45 -21.26
CA SER A 116 1.46 -3.64 -19.99
C SER A 116 2.09 -2.88 -18.82
N LEU A 117 3.43 -2.83 -18.76
CA LEU A 117 4.15 -2.08 -17.73
C LEU A 117 4.03 -0.56 -17.93
N VAL A 118 3.97 -0.09 -19.17
CA VAL A 118 3.67 1.32 -19.48
C VAL A 118 2.25 1.68 -19.03
N LEU A 119 1.25 0.86 -19.36
CA LEU A 119 -0.13 1.07 -18.93
C LEU A 119 -0.23 1.10 -17.40
N ASN A 120 0.42 0.16 -16.71
CA ASN A 120 0.52 0.14 -15.25
C ASN A 120 1.13 1.44 -14.70
N ASN A 121 2.23 1.93 -15.29
CA ASN A 121 2.88 3.15 -14.86
C ASN A 121 2.02 4.39 -15.08
N VAL A 122 1.26 4.45 -16.18
CA VAL A 122 0.30 5.52 -16.42
C VAL A 122 -0.80 5.49 -15.37
N LEU A 123 -1.39 4.34 -15.08
CA LEU A 123 -2.44 4.21 -14.06
C LEU A 123 -1.94 4.61 -12.66
N LEU A 124 -0.74 4.18 -12.27
CA LEU A 124 -0.12 4.56 -11.00
C LEU A 124 0.21 6.05 -10.93
N ALA A 125 0.75 6.63 -12.00
CA ALA A 125 1.05 8.06 -12.06
C ALA A 125 -0.22 8.92 -12.04
N THR A 126 -1.28 8.49 -12.74
CA THR A 126 -2.60 9.13 -12.69
C THR A 126 -3.19 9.03 -11.29
N ALA A 127 -3.13 7.86 -10.64
CA ALA A 127 -3.59 7.70 -9.26
C ALA A 127 -2.84 8.65 -8.31
N ALA A 128 -1.51 8.71 -8.39
CA ALA A 128 -0.70 9.65 -7.61
C ALA A 128 -1.09 11.11 -7.88
N GLY A 129 -1.29 11.48 -9.16
CA GLY A 129 -1.73 12.82 -9.56
C GLY A 129 -3.10 13.18 -9.01
N THR A 130 -4.06 12.25 -9.02
CA THR A 130 -5.41 12.50 -8.47
C THR A 130 -5.40 12.68 -6.95
N VAL A 131 -4.58 11.91 -6.23
CA VAL A 131 -4.39 12.07 -4.78
C VAL A 131 -3.70 13.40 -4.48
N LEU A 132 -2.69 13.78 -5.28
CA LEU A 132 -2.00 15.06 -5.16
C LEU A 132 -2.96 16.23 -5.36
N LEU A 133 -3.75 16.19 -6.43
CA LEU A 133 -4.74 17.22 -6.73
C LEU A 133 -5.77 17.34 -5.60
N GLY A 134 -6.36 16.22 -5.15
CA GLY A 134 -7.31 16.24 -4.04
C GLY A 134 -6.71 16.78 -2.74
N THR A 135 -5.44 16.47 -2.47
CA THR A 135 -4.74 16.92 -1.25
C THR A 135 -4.39 18.41 -1.30
N LEU A 136 -3.97 18.92 -2.46
CA LEU A 136 -3.60 20.33 -2.63
C LEU A 136 -4.78 21.25 -2.97
N TYR A 137 -5.92 20.70 -3.39
CA TYR A 137 -7.07 21.50 -3.82
C TYR A 137 -7.58 22.48 -2.74
N PRO A 138 -7.73 22.09 -1.45
CA PRO A 138 -8.03 23.03 -0.38
C PRO A 138 -7.06 24.21 -0.28
N LEU A 139 -5.76 23.95 -0.49
CA LEU A 139 -4.71 24.98 -0.43
C LEU A 139 -4.84 25.97 -1.60
N PHE A 140 -5.13 25.48 -2.81
CA PHE A 140 -5.37 26.35 -3.96
C PHE A 140 -6.64 27.19 -3.80
N ALA A 141 -7.73 26.60 -3.31
CA ALA A 141 -8.97 27.32 -3.05
C ALA A 141 -8.77 28.45 -2.03
N ASP A 142 -8.03 28.18 -0.95
CA ASP A 142 -7.70 29.16 0.08
C ASP A 142 -6.82 30.29 -0.48
N ALA A 143 -5.77 29.96 -1.24
CA ALA A 143 -4.87 30.94 -1.86
C ALA A 143 -5.58 31.87 -2.87
N LEU A 144 -6.65 31.39 -3.51
CA LEU A 144 -7.48 32.16 -4.43
C LEU A 144 -8.66 32.88 -3.76
N ASN A 145 -8.77 32.82 -2.43
CA ASN A 145 -9.90 33.35 -1.65
C ASN A 145 -11.27 32.78 -2.09
N LEU A 146 -11.30 31.53 -2.57
CA LEU A 146 -12.53 30.82 -2.99
C LEU A 146 -13.27 30.15 -1.81
N GLY A 147 -12.78 30.36 -0.59
CA GLY A 147 -13.33 29.78 0.64
C GLY A 147 -12.57 28.55 1.14
N LYS A 148 -12.86 28.13 2.38
CA LYS A 148 -12.27 26.95 3.00
C LYS A 148 -13.02 25.70 2.52
N LEU A 149 -12.36 24.89 1.70
CA LEU A 149 -12.86 23.59 1.24
C LEU A 149 -12.15 22.45 1.97
N SER A 150 -12.83 21.32 2.12
CA SER A 150 -12.24 20.09 2.62
C SER A 150 -12.53 18.95 1.65
N VAL A 151 -11.51 18.18 1.31
CA VAL A 151 -11.61 17.01 0.43
C VAL A 151 -11.36 15.77 1.29
N GLY A 152 -12.40 14.95 1.46
CA GLY A 152 -12.35 13.74 2.28
C GLY A 152 -12.46 12.45 1.47
N ALA A 153 -12.55 11.33 2.19
CA ALA A 153 -12.63 9.97 1.65
C ALA A 153 -13.61 9.76 0.47
N PRO A 154 -14.82 10.39 0.40
CA PRO A 154 -15.72 10.21 -0.74
C PRO A 154 -15.09 10.57 -2.09
N PHE A 155 -14.34 11.68 -2.16
CA PHE A 155 -13.65 12.09 -3.39
C PHE A 155 -12.57 11.09 -3.78
N PHE A 156 -11.69 10.73 -2.84
CA PHE A 156 -10.58 9.83 -3.11
C PHE A 156 -11.05 8.44 -3.50
N ASN A 157 -12.07 7.90 -2.82
CA ASN A 157 -12.65 6.60 -3.17
C ASN A 157 -13.29 6.64 -4.57
N ALA A 158 -14.00 7.71 -4.91
CA ALA A 158 -14.66 7.86 -6.21
C ALA A 158 -13.67 7.92 -7.39
N VAL A 159 -12.42 8.36 -7.17
CA VAL A 159 -11.41 8.47 -8.23
C VAL A 159 -10.42 7.30 -8.20
N PHE A 160 -9.93 6.93 -7.01
CA PHE A 160 -8.88 5.92 -6.84
C PHE A 160 -9.39 4.50 -7.09
N VAL A 161 -10.61 4.16 -6.64
CA VAL A 161 -11.15 2.81 -6.81
C VAL A 161 -11.34 2.47 -8.30
N PRO A 162 -11.97 3.32 -9.13
CA PRO A 162 -12.08 3.05 -10.57
C PRO A 162 -10.74 2.90 -11.29
N LEU A 163 -9.68 3.61 -10.86
CA LEU A 163 -8.32 3.44 -11.41
C LEU A 163 -7.66 2.13 -10.95
N SER A 164 -7.96 1.67 -9.74
CA SER A 164 -7.40 0.46 -9.16
C SER A 164 -7.91 -0.82 -9.84
N VAL A 165 -9.15 -0.83 -10.33
CA VAL A 165 -9.73 -1.99 -11.04
C VAL A 165 -8.91 -2.38 -12.29
N PRO A 166 -8.72 -1.50 -13.30
CA PRO A 166 -7.92 -1.85 -14.48
C PRO A 166 -6.45 -2.08 -14.13
N LEU A 167 -5.92 -1.41 -13.09
CA LEU A 167 -4.57 -1.65 -12.60
C LEU A 167 -4.39 -3.12 -12.19
N VAL A 168 -5.25 -3.63 -11.31
CA VAL A 168 -5.21 -5.03 -10.84
C VAL A 168 -5.42 -6.03 -11.97
N LEU A 169 -6.31 -5.73 -12.93
CA LEU A 169 -6.52 -6.59 -14.10
C LEU A 169 -5.24 -6.70 -14.95
N VAL A 170 -4.59 -5.57 -15.23
CA VAL A 170 -3.34 -5.54 -16.02
C VAL A 170 -2.19 -6.23 -15.27
N MET A 171 -2.14 -6.13 -13.95
CA MET A 171 -1.09 -6.72 -13.11
C MET A 171 -0.98 -8.24 -13.25
N ALA A 172 -2.09 -8.96 -13.45
CA ALA A 172 -2.04 -10.41 -13.70
C ALA A 172 -1.72 -10.75 -15.17
N ILE A 173 -2.10 -9.90 -16.12
CA ILE A 173 -1.88 -10.14 -17.56
C ILE A 173 -0.44 -9.86 -17.96
N GLY A 174 0.14 -8.74 -17.51
CA GLY A 174 1.45 -8.25 -17.96
C GLY A 174 2.59 -9.27 -17.82
N PRO A 175 2.75 -9.94 -16.67
CA PRO A 175 3.75 -10.99 -16.47
C PRO A 175 3.65 -12.19 -17.41
N LEU A 176 2.46 -12.47 -17.97
CA LEU A 176 2.24 -13.56 -18.93
C LEU A 176 2.55 -13.16 -20.39
N LEU A 177 2.64 -11.87 -20.69
CA LEU A 177 3.01 -11.38 -22.01
C LEU A 177 4.52 -11.51 -22.24
N ALA A 178 4.92 -11.82 -23.48
CA ALA A 178 6.32 -11.80 -23.89
C ALA A 178 6.79 -10.36 -24.17
N TRP A 179 8.10 -10.14 -24.08
CA TRP A 179 8.73 -8.88 -24.49
C TRP A 179 8.61 -8.67 -26.02
N LYS A 180 8.66 -7.42 -26.50
CA LYS A 180 8.40 -6.96 -27.90
C LYS A 180 6.98 -7.18 -28.39
N ARG A 181 6.51 -8.42 -28.35
CA ARG A 181 5.23 -8.84 -28.93
C ARG A 181 4.66 -10.00 -28.13
N GLY A 182 3.57 -9.74 -27.42
CA GLY A 182 2.85 -10.72 -26.63
C GLY A 182 1.71 -11.38 -27.41
N ASN A 183 1.19 -12.48 -26.87
CA ASN A 183 -0.04 -13.11 -27.34
C ASN A 183 -1.10 -12.96 -26.24
N LEU A 184 -1.99 -11.98 -26.40
CA LEU A 184 -3.03 -11.69 -25.42
C LEU A 184 -3.97 -12.87 -25.21
N MET A 185 -4.36 -13.57 -26.28
CA MET A 185 -5.28 -14.71 -26.18
C MET A 185 -4.68 -15.85 -25.35
N ARG A 186 -3.38 -16.13 -25.50
CA ARG A 186 -2.68 -17.12 -24.67
C ARG A 186 -2.66 -16.69 -23.19
N ALA A 187 -2.38 -15.42 -22.91
CA ALA A 187 -2.38 -14.91 -21.55
C ALA A 187 -3.78 -15.03 -20.91
N LEU A 188 -4.84 -14.62 -21.62
CA LEU A 188 -6.22 -14.74 -21.15
C LEU A 188 -6.64 -16.19 -20.93
N LYS A 189 -6.25 -17.12 -21.82
CA LYS A 189 -6.49 -18.56 -21.63
C LYS A 189 -5.79 -19.09 -20.38
N THR A 190 -4.57 -18.64 -20.11
CA THR A 190 -3.82 -19.02 -18.90
C THR A 190 -4.50 -18.47 -17.63
N LEU A 191 -5.15 -17.31 -17.73
CA LEU A 191 -5.88 -16.67 -16.64
C LEU A 191 -7.34 -17.15 -16.50
N SER A 192 -7.83 -18.06 -17.33
CA SER A 192 -9.22 -18.54 -17.21
C SER A 192 -9.55 -19.13 -15.83
N PRO A 193 -8.64 -19.87 -15.15
CA PRO A 193 -8.91 -20.32 -13.78
C PRO A 193 -8.99 -19.16 -12.79
N ALA A 194 -8.17 -18.12 -12.96
CA ALA A 194 -8.22 -16.93 -12.11
C ALA A 194 -9.54 -16.17 -12.24
N VAL A 195 -10.06 -16.05 -13.47
CA VAL A 195 -11.38 -15.46 -13.72
C VAL A 195 -12.50 -16.32 -13.11
N ALA A 196 -12.45 -17.64 -13.29
CA ALA A 196 -13.45 -18.54 -12.72
C ALA A 196 -13.48 -18.47 -11.18
N VAL A 197 -12.31 -18.49 -10.52
CA VAL A 197 -12.22 -18.36 -9.06
C VAL A 197 -12.67 -16.97 -8.62
N ALA A 198 -12.31 -15.90 -9.33
CA ALA A 198 -12.76 -14.55 -9.01
C ALA A 198 -14.28 -14.41 -9.05
N LEU A 199 -14.93 -14.98 -10.09
CA LEU A 199 -16.39 -15.00 -10.20
C LEU A 199 -17.04 -15.85 -9.11
N ALA A 200 -16.45 -17.01 -8.78
CA ALA A 200 -16.95 -17.87 -7.71
C ALA A 200 -16.85 -17.17 -6.34
N VAL A 201 -15.74 -16.50 -6.04
CA VAL A 201 -15.54 -15.72 -4.81
C VAL A 201 -16.50 -14.54 -4.77
N ALA A 202 -16.65 -13.79 -5.87
CA ALA A 202 -17.61 -12.70 -5.94
C ALA A 202 -19.04 -13.18 -5.72
N ALA A 203 -19.45 -14.28 -6.35
CA ALA A 203 -20.76 -14.89 -6.15
C ALA A 203 -20.96 -15.36 -4.71
N ALA A 204 -19.96 -16.03 -4.12
CA ALA A 204 -20.00 -16.43 -2.72
C ALA A 204 -20.15 -15.21 -1.78
N THR A 205 -19.43 -14.13 -2.05
CA THR A 205 -19.56 -12.88 -1.30
C THR A 205 -20.97 -12.30 -1.38
N LEU A 206 -21.61 -12.31 -2.56
CA LEU A 206 -23.00 -11.84 -2.72
C LEU A 206 -24.01 -12.76 -2.03
N LEU A 207 -23.81 -14.08 -2.07
CA LEU A 207 -24.73 -15.07 -1.50
C LEU A 207 -24.63 -15.16 0.03
N PHE A 208 -23.41 -15.09 0.58
CA PHE A 208 -23.14 -15.32 2.01
C PHE A 208 -22.84 -14.04 2.80
N GLY A 209 -22.64 -12.89 2.15
CA GLY A 209 -22.35 -11.62 2.84
C GLY A 209 -23.52 -11.07 3.66
N GLY A 210 -24.74 -11.57 3.45
CA GLY A 210 -25.95 -11.10 4.13
C GLY A 210 -26.40 -9.71 3.67
N SER A 211 -27.50 -9.21 4.25
CA SER A 211 -28.16 -7.96 3.83
C SER A 211 -27.33 -6.69 4.04
N ARG A 212 -26.32 -6.74 4.91
CA ARG A 212 -25.42 -5.61 5.18
C ARG A 212 -24.21 -5.55 4.26
N SER A 213 -23.93 -6.61 3.49
CA SER A 213 -22.76 -6.62 2.60
C SER A 213 -23.03 -5.79 1.35
N PRO A 214 -22.23 -4.74 1.08
CA PRO A 214 -22.40 -3.95 -0.12
C PRO A 214 -21.96 -4.72 -1.37
N TRP A 215 -22.58 -4.42 -2.52
CA TRP A 215 -22.29 -5.11 -3.79
C TRP A 215 -20.81 -4.99 -4.21
N TRP A 216 -20.16 -3.87 -3.89
CA TRP A 216 -18.75 -3.65 -4.24
C TRP A 216 -17.79 -4.56 -3.45
N ALA A 217 -18.23 -5.16 -2.34
CA ALA A 217 -17.44 -6.15 -1.61
C ALA A 217 -17.16 -7.39 -2.46
N ALA A 218 -18.12 -7.77 -3.31
CA ALA A 218 -17.95 -8.87 -4.27
C ALA A 218 -16.90 -8.53 -5.33
N LEU A 219 -16.87 -7.27 -5.81
CA LEU A 219 -15.84 -6.80 -6.73
C LEU A 219 -14.45 -6.83 -6.07
N GLY A 220 -14.32 -6.30 -4.85
CA GLY A 220 -13.04 -6.26 -4.13
C GLY A 220 -12.48 -7.65 -3.81
N THR A 221 -13.32 -8.54 -3.28
CA THR A 221 -12.92 -9.94 -3.01
C THR A 221 -12.63 -10.73 -4.29
N GLY A 222 -13.42 -10.53 -5.34
CA GLY A 222 -13.18 -11.11 -6.66
C GLY A 222 -11.85 -10.65 -7.25
N LEU A 223 -11.51 -9.36 -7.17
CA LEU A 223 -10.23 -8.81 -7.65
C LEU A 223 -9.04 -9.33 -6.83
N ALA A 224 -9.18 -9.45 -5.51
CA ALA A 224 -8.16 -10.07 -4.66
C ALA A 224 -7.89 -11.52 -5.08
N ALA A 225 -8.96 -12.32 -5.27
CA ALA A 225 -8.86 -13.70 -5.71
C ALA A 225 -8.27 -13.81 -7.13
N TYR A 226 -8.70 -12.95 -8.05
CA TYR A 226 -8.17 -12.85 -9.41
C TYR A 226 -6.65 -12.62 -9.39
N LEU A 227 -6.18 -11.63 -8.62
CA LEU A 227 -4.76 -11.32 -8.55
C LEU A 227 -3.97 -12.45 -7.91
N ALA A 228 -4.49 -13.05 -6.83
CA ALA A 228 -3.84 -14.16 -6.15
C ALA A 228 -3.67 -15.36 -7.10
N VAL A 229 -4.76 -15.82 -7.71
CA VAL A 229 -4.73 -16.98 -8.62
C VAL A 229 -3.99 -16.65 -9.91
N GLY A 230 -4.11 -15.44 -10.44
CA GLY A 230 -3.38 -15.00 -11.64
C GLY A 230 -1.86 -15.00 -11.43
N THR A 231 -1.40 -14.56 -10.25
CA THR A 231 0.02 -14.61 -9.87
C THR A 231 0.52 -16.06 -9.75
N LEU A 232 -0.29 -16.95 -9.15
CA LEU A 232 0.02 -18.37 -9.08
C LEU A 232 0.03 -19.03 -10.47
N ALA A 233 -0.90 -18.66 -11.35
CA ALA A 233 -0.95 -19.16 -12.73
C ALA A 233 0.30 -18.77 -13.53
N GLU A 234 0.84 -17.57 -13.33
CA GLU A 234 2.13 -17.17 -13.91
C GLU A 234 3.27 -18.06 -13.42
N THR A 235 3.30 -18.37 -12.12
CA THR A 235 4.32 -19.25 -11.55
C THR A 235 4.19 -20.68 -12.08
N VAL A 236 2.96 -21.19 -12.19
CA VAL A 236 2.63 -22.51 -12.77
C VAL A 236 3.14 -22.61 -14.21
N GLU A 237 2.87 -21.61 -15.05
CA GLU A 237 3.35 -21.57 -16.44
C GLU A 237 4.88 -21.49 -16.50
N ARG A 238 5.49 -20.71 -15.61
CA ARG A 238 6.95 -20.53 -15.54
C ARG A 238 7.68 -21.82 -15.16
N VAL A 239 7.16 -22.60 -14.20
CA VAL A 239 7.73 -23.90 -13.79
C VAL A 239 7.20 -25.06 -14.63
N ARG A 240 6.28 -24.79 -15.57
CA ARG A 240 5.63 -25.78 -16.44
C ARG A 240 4.90 -26.88 -15.66
N LEU A 241 4.32 -26.53 -14.51
CA LEU A 241 3.54 -27.49 -13.72
C LEU A 241 2.39 -28.02 -14.58
N PHE A 242 2.13 -29.32 -14.51
CA PHE A 242 1.18 -30.07 -15.36
C PHE A 242 1.56 -30.24 -16.83
N GLN A 243 2.71 -29.73 -17.29
CA GLN A 243 3.20 -29.92 -18.66
C GLN A 243 4.42 -30.86 -18.72
N ILE A 244 5.12 -31.05 -17.60
CA ILE A 244 6.28 -31.92 -17.45
C ILE A 244 6.16 -32.73 -16.14
N PRO A 245 6.99 -33.77 -15.93
CA PRO A 245 7.00 -34.52 -14.67
C PRO A 245 7.16 -33.60 -13.45
N VAL A 246 6.45 -33.92 -12.35
CA VAL A 246 6.40 -33.07 -11.15
C VAL A 246 7.79 -32.83 -10.56
N GLY A 247 8.68 -33.83 -10.59
CA GLY A 247 10.07 -33.69 -10.13
C GLY A 247 10.83 -32.59 -10.88
N ASP A 248 10.65 -32.49 -12.20
CA ASP A 248 11.30 -31.47 -13.03
C ASP A 248 10.71 -30.07 -12.78
N SER A 249 9.40 -29.99 -12.56
CA SER A 249 8.74 -28.72 -12.18
C SER A 249 9.19 -28.24 -10.80
N LEU A 250 9.34 -29.13 -9.82
CA LEU A 250 9.85 -28.80 -8.49
C LEU A 250 11.32 -28.37 -8.55
N HIS A 251 12.14 -29.05 -9.35
CA HIS A 251 13.51 -28.64 -9.60
C HIS A 251 13.55 -27.22 -10.20
N ARG A 252 12.69 -26.91 -11.17
CA ARG A 252 12.58 -25.55 -11.73
C ARG A 252 12.13 -24.52 -10.70
N LEU A 253 11.17 -24.87 -9.85
CA LEU A 253 10.64 -23.99 -8.80
C LEU A 253 11.77 -23.55 -7.86
N VAL A 254 12.55 -24.48 -7.33
CA VAL A 254 13.67 -24.20 -6.41
C VAL A 254 14.76 -23.32 -7.06
N HIS A 255 14.95 -23.45 -8.37
CA HIS A 255 15.98 -22.72 -9.12
C HIS A 255 15.47 -21.45 -9.82
N LEU A 256 14.27 -20.97 -9.48
CA LEU A 256 13.79 -19.69 -9.99
C LEU A 256 14.71 -18.54 -9.54
N PRO A 257 14.92 -17.52 -10.38
CA PRO A 257 15.66 -16.32 -9.97
C PRO A 257 14.91 -15.60 -8.85
N ARG A 258 15.64 -14.87 -8.00
CA ARG A 258 15.04 -14.19 -6.84
C ARG A 258 14.05 -13.11 -7.24
N SER A 259 14.28 -12.47 -8.40
CA SER A 259 13.31 -11.57 -9.03
C SER A 259 11.94 -12.22 -9.34
N ALA A 260 11.89 -13.54 -9.61
CA ALA A 260 10.61 -14.24 -9.80
C ALA A 260 9.85 -14.43 -8.48
N TYR A 261 10.56 -14.75 -7.39
CA TYR A 261 9.98 -14.75 -6.05
C TYR A 261 9.55 -13.34 -5.62
N GLY A 262 10.32 -12.31 -6.00
CA GLY A 262 9.94 -10.92 -5.77
C GLY A 262 8.60 -10.56 -6.41
N LEU A 263 8.39 -10.98 -7.66
CA LEU A 263 7.10 -10.84 -8.36
C LEU A 263 5.99 -11.58 -7.60
N LEU A 264 6.20 -12.87 -7.30
CA LEU A 264 5.21 -13.72 -6.64
C LEU A 264 4.77 -13.16 -5.28
N LEU A 265 5.73 -12.89 -4.39
CA LEU A 265 5.45 -12.42 -3.02
C LEU A 265 4.81 -11.04 -3.00
N SER A 266 5.27 -10.12 -3.86
CA SER A 266 4.71 -8.76 -3.89
C SER A 266 3.27 -8.74 -4.38
N HIS A 267 2.94 -9.50 -5.43
CA HIS A 267 1.60 -9.49 -5.99
C HIS A 267 0.61 -10.32 -5.15
N LEU A 268 1.05 -11.42 -4.53
CA LEU A 268 0.26 -12.11 -3.51
C LEU A 268 0.03 -11.23 -2.28
N GLY A 269 1.05 -10.49 -1.84
CA GLY A 269 0.92 -9.53 -0.75
C GLY A 269 -0.13 -8.46 -1.05
N LEU A 270 -0.12 -7.89 -2.26
CA LEU A 270 -1.15 -6.93 -2.69
C LEU A 270 -2.55 -7.56 -2.75
N ALA A 271 -2.67 -8.81 -3.19
CA ALA A 271 -3.95 -9.52 -3.16
C ALA A 271 -4.52 -9.64 -1.74
N LEU A 272 -3.68 -9.95 -0.74
CA LEU A 272 -4.09 -9.94 0.67
C LEU A 272 -4.46 -8.54 1.16
N VAL A 273 -3.73 -7.51 0.75
CA VAL A 273 -4.08 -6.12 1.07
C VAL A 273 -5.46 -5.76 0.50
N ILE A 274 -5.75 -6.08 -0.76
CA ILE A 274 -7.07 -5.82 -1.37
C ILE A 274 -8.17 -6.55 -0.60
N ALA A 275 -7.95 -7.81 -0.21
CA ALA A 275 -8.90 -8.56 0.61
C ALA A 275 -9.11 -7.91 1.98
N GLY A 276 -8.03 -7.49 2.66
CA GLY A 276 -8.09 -6.79 3.94
C GLY A 276 -8.80 -5.44 3.87
N ILE A 277 -8.52 -4.64 2.84
CA ILE A 277 -9.19 -3.35 2.59
C ILE A 277 -10.68 -3.58 2.39
N THR A 278 -11.02 -4.55 1.53
CA THR A 278 -12.41 -4.89 1.21
C THR A 278 -13.16 -5.32 2.46
N GLY A 279 -12.62 -6.28 3.23
CA GLY A 279 -13.31 -6.81 4.40
C GLY A 279 -13.45 -5.81 5.54
N SER A 280 -12.40 -5.05 5.83
CA SER A 280 -12.42 -4.02 6.89
C SER A 280 -13.30 -2.83 6.53
N SER A 281 -13.55 -2.58 5.24
CA SER A 281 -14.44 -1.51 4.80
C SER A 281 -15.90 -1.98 4.64
N ALA A 282 -16.12 -3.23 4.21
CA ALA A 282 -17.45 -3.74 3.87
C ALA A 282 -18.21 -4.31 5.07
N TRP A 283 -17.49 -4.93 6.01
CA TRP A 283 -18.11 -5.76 7.06
C TRP A 283 -17.72 -5.32 8.46
N LYS A 284 -17.15 -4.13 8.61
CA LYS A 284 -16.90 -3.53 9.91
C LYS A 284 -18.21 -3.46 10.72
N VAL A 285 -18.14 -3.88 11.97
CA VAL A 285 -19.23 -3.74 12.93
C VAL A 285 -18.79 -2.80 14.03
N GLU A 286 -19.60 -1.80 14.33
CA GLU A 286 -19.31 -0.82 15.38
C GLU A 286 -20.49 -0.62 16.32
N SER A 287 -20.17 -0.38 17.59
CA SER A 287 -21.13 -0.01 18.63
C SER A 287 -20.54 1.12 19.45
N ILE A 288 -21.24 2.26 19.49
CA ILE A 288 -20.88 3.43 20.28
C ILE A 288 -22.06 3.73 21.21
N GLN A 289 -21.83 3.60 22.52
CA GLN A 289 -22.88 3.71 23.54
C GLN A 289 -22.27 4.09 24.88
N THR A 290 -23.10 4.45 25.85
CA THR A 290 -22.72 4.50 27.25
C THR A 290 -22.90 3.12 27.90
N GLN A 291 -21.95 2.70 28.72
CA GLN A 291 -21.94 1.41 29.40
C GLN A 291 -21.59 1.60 30.87
N ARG A 292 -22.40 1.03 31.77
CA ARG A 292 -22.10 1.01 33.21
C ARG A 292 -21.22 -0.19 33.56
N ILE A 293 -20.54 -0.08 34.69
CA ILE A 293 -19.81 -1.20 35.27
C ILE A 293 -20.79 -2.36 35.53
N GLY A 294 -20.43 -3.57 35.09
CA GLY A 294 -21.24 -4.78 35.13
C GLY A 294 -22.08 -5.03 33.87
N GLU A 295 -22.35 -4.01 33.05
CA GLU A 295 -23.12 -4.18 31.81
C GLU A 295 -22.29 -4.86 30.73
N THR A 296 -22.97 -5.60 29.84
CA THR A 296 -22.35 -6.29 28.69
C THR A 296 -22.93 -5.77 27.40
N VAL A 297 -22.07 -5.46 26.43
CA VAL A 297 -22.47 -5.08 25.07
C VAL A 297 -21.95 -6.10 24.07
N THR A 298 -22.79 -6.54 23.14
CA THR A 298 -22.43 -7.54 22.13
C THR A 298 -22.12 -6.89 20.79
N VAL A 299 -20.94 -7.18 20.24
CA VAL A 299 -20.49 -6.70 18.92
C VAL A 299 -19.95 -7.87 18.12
N ALA A 300 -20.54 -8.14 16.94
CA ALA A 300 -20.13 -9.23 16.04
C ALA A 300 -19.98 -10.61 16.72
N GLY A 301 -20.86 -10.93 17.68
CA GLY A 301 -20.84 -12.19 18.43
C GLY A 301 -19.89 -12.21 19.65
N TYR A 302 -19.19 -11.12 19.92
CA TYR A 302 -18.36 -10.94 21.11
C TYR A 302 -19.09 -10.11 22.17
N GLY A 303 -19.22 -10.63 23.39
CA GLY A 303 -19.78 -9.91 24.53
C GLY A 303 -18.69 -9.21 25.34
N TYR A 304 -18.73 -7.89 25.38
CA TYR A 304 -17.80 -7.02 26.12
C TYR A 304 -18.46 -6.57 27.43
N ARG A 305 -18.02 -7.14 28.55
CA ARG A 305 -18.48 -6.70 29.88
C ARG A 305 -17.50 -5.69 30.46
N LEU A 306 -17.99 -4.52 30.88
CA LEU A 306 -17.17 -3.52 31.55
C LEU A 306 -17.05 -3.89 33.03
N ASP A 307 -15.90 -4.41 33.46
CA ASP A 307 -15.72 -4.90 34.84
C ASP A 307 -15.29 -3.79 35.80
N ALA A 308 -14.43 -2.87 35.35
CA ALA A 308 -13.94 -1.77 36.17
C ALA A 308 -13.42 -0.61 35.32
N VAL A 309 -13.36 0.60 35.89
CA VAL A 309 -12.61 1.74 35.37
C VAL A 309 -11.85 2.39 36.52
N GLU A 310 -10.54 2.43 36.44
CA GLU A 310 -9.65 2.87 37.52
C GLU A 310 -8.69 3.96 37.03
N GLU A 311 -8.27 4.84 37.95
CA GLU A 311 -7.18 5.77 37.66
C GLU A 311 -5.85 5.02 37.67
N ALA A 312 -5.13 5.06 36.55
CA ALA A 312 -3.77 4.54 36.41
C ALA A 312 -2.80 5.70 36.20
N ARG A 313 -1.65 5.68 36.87
CA ARG A 313 -0.58 6.68 36.68
C ARG A 313 0.54 6.10 35.82
N GLY A 314 0.80 6.76 34.69
CA GLY A 314 1.93 6.48 33.82
C GLY A 314 3.14 7.37 34.14
N PRO A 315 4.25 7.22 33.38
CA PRO A 315 5.48 8.00 33.63
C PRO A 315 5.30 9.52 33.52
N ASN A 316 4.41 9.98 32.64
CA ASN A 316 4.16 11.40 32.35
C ASN A 316 2.67 11.70 32.03
N TYR A 317 1.77 10.79 32.40
CA TYR A 317 0.33 10.92 32.16
C TYR A 317 -0.49 10.30 33.30
N VAL A 318 -1.74 10.74 33.44
CA VAL A 318 -2.76 10.07 34.25
C VAL A 318 -3.78 9.46 33.29
N ALA A 319 -4.27 8.26 33.57
CA ALA A 319 -5.16 7.52 32.68
C ALA A 319 -6.40 7.03 33.41
N ALA A 320 -7.54 7.05 32.74
CA ALA A 320 -8.66 6.18 33.10
C ALA A 320 -8.49 4.87 32.34
N ARG A 321 -8.14 3.78 33.04
CA ARG A 321 -7.97 2.44 32.48
C ARG A 321 -9.25 1.64 32.73
N ALA A 322 -9.88 1.17 31.68
CA ALA A 322 -10.99 0.23 31.80
C ALA A 322 -10.50 -1.22 31.75
N THR A 323 -11.24 -2.12 32.39
CA THR A 323 -11.08 -3.57 32.26
C THR A 323 -12.33 -4.13 31.59
N PHE A 324 -12.16 -4.75 30.42
CA PHE A 324 -13.23 -5.43 29.72
C PHE A 324 -12.98 -6.94 29.68
N THR A 325 -13.85 -7.74 30.28
CA THR A 325 -13.92 -9.17 29.99
C THR A 325 -14.65 -9.38 28.67
N VAL A 326 -13.97 -9.98 27.70
CA VAL A 326 -14.54 -10.33 26.40
C VAL A 326 -14.87 -11.81 26.37
N THR A 327 -16.09 -12.11 25.96
CA THR A 327 -16.60 -13.48 25.81
C THR A 327 -17.03 -13.74 24.37
N ARG A 328 -16.98 -15.00 23.94
CA ARG A 328 -17.52 -15.46 22.65
C ARG A 328 -18.29 -16.75 22.90
N ASP A 329 -19.53 -16.81 22.41
CA ASP A 329 -20.43 -17.97 22.62
C ASP A 329 -20.55 -18.37 24.11
N GLY A 330 -20.59 -17.36 25.00
CA GLY A 330 -20.67 -17.54 26.45
C GLY A 330 -19.38 -18.00 27.14
N LYS A 331 -18.28 -18.23 26.40
CA LYS A 331 -16.98 -18.63 26.94
C LYS A 331 -16.03 -17.43 27.06
N PRO A 332 -15.16 -17.37 28.08
CA PRO A 332 -14.10 -16.38 28.16
C PRO A 332 -13.20 -16.43 26.91
N PHE A 333 -12.93 -15.26 26.33
CA PHE A 333 -12.10 -15.12 25.12
C PHE A 333 -10.80 -14.37 25.43
N THR A 334 -10.89 -13.13 25.94
CA THR A 334 -9.73 -12.32 26.36
C THR A 334 -10.15 -11.29 27.41
N VAL A 335 -9.18 -10.56 27.98
CA VAL A 335 -9.42 -9.37 28.79
C VAL A 335 -8.70 -8.19 28.16
N MET A 336 -9.41 -7.09 27.94
CA MET A 336 -8.90 -5.90 27.24
C MET A 336 -8.79 -4.72 28.19
N TYR A 337 -7.69 -3.97 28.09
CA TYR A 337 -7.36 -2.85 28.99
C TYR A 337 -7.20 -1.51 28.26
N PRO A 338 -8.26 -0.92 27.67
CA PRO A 338 -8.13 0.36 26.99
C PRO A 338 -7.95 1.51 27.99
N GLU A 339 -7.29 2.58 27.54
CA GLU A 339 -7.00 3.75 28.37
C GLU A 339 -7.42 5.06 27.71
N LYS A 340 -7.97 5.97 28.51
CA LYS A 340 -8.03 7.39 28.18
C LYS A 340 -6.95 8.12 28.97
N ARG A 341 -5.88 8.56 28.30
CA ARG A 341 -4.71 9.20 28.92
C ARG A 341 -4.84 10.72 28.86
N MET A 342 -4.39 11.40 29.90
CA MET A 342 -4.20 12.84 30.00
C MET A 342 -2.73 13.13 30.26
N TYR A 343 -2.03 13.64 29.25
CA TYR A 343 -0.70 14.21 29.43
C TYR A 343 -0.84 15.59 30.05
N MET A 344 0.09 15.99 30.92
CA MET A 344 -0.03 17.25 31.69
C MET A 344 0.80 18.41 31.12
N GLN A 345 1.77 18.14 30.24
CA GLN A 345 2.71 19.14 29.73
C GLN A 345 2.99 18.95 28.23
N PRO A 346 2.22 19.57 27.34
CA PRO A 346 0.97 20.31 27.59
C PRO A 346 -0.21 19.39 27.90
N GLN A 347 -1.30 19.95 28.47
CA GLN A 347 -2.54 19.21 28.70
C GLN A 347 -3.15 18.72 27.38
N ARG A 348 -3.08 17.41 27.15
CA ARG A 348 -3.61 16.78 25.93
C ARG A 348 -4.24 15.42 26.24
N PRO A 349 -5.56 15.26 26.04
CA PRO A 349 -6.19 13.95 26.12
C PRO A 349 -5.79 13.12 24.90
N THR A 350 -5.50 11.84 25.13
CA THR A 350 -5.24 10.84 24.10
C THR A 350 -5.96 9.54 24.48
N THR A 351 -6.09 8.66 23.51
CA THR A 351 -6.83 7.40 23.68
C THR A 351 -5.94 6.27 23.23
N GLU A 352 -5.71 5.32 24.12
CA GLU A 352 -5.11 4.03 23.79
C GLU A 352 -6.23 3.01 23.67
N ALA A 353 -6.48 2.56 22.44
CA ALA A 353 -7.39 1.46 22.22
C ALA A 353 -6.74 0.16 22.67
N ALA A 354 -7.50 -0.71 23.33
CA ALA A 354 -7.10 -2.11 23.44
C ALA A 354 -7.47 -2.80 22.13
N ILE A 355 -6.54 -3.61 21.61
CA ILE A 355 -6.69 -4.35 20.36
C ILE A 355 -6.39 -5.81 20.63
N GLU A 356 -7.32 -6.69 20.28
CA GLU A 356 -7.10 -8.13 20.28
C GLU A 356 -7.17 -8.63 18.83
N THR A 357 -6.06 -9.15 18.32
CA THR A 357 -5.92 -9.57 16.93
C THR A 357 -6.22 -11.05 16.78
N THR A 358 -7.16 -11.39 15.90
CA THR A 358 -7.44 -12.78 15.49
C THR A 358 -7.01 -13.02 14.05
N VAL A 359 -7.19 -14.22 13.51
CA VAL A 359 -6.92 -14.48 12.08
C VAL A 359 -7.95 -13.77 11.17
N LEU A 360 -9.17 -13.57 11.67
CA LEU A 360 -10.31 -13.07 10.86
C LEU A 360 -10.57 -11.58 11.03
N GLY A 361 -9.91 -10.92 11.97
CA GLY A 361 -10.11 -9.50 12.25
C GLY A 361 -9.65 -9.11 13.64
N ASP A 362 -9.73 -7.81 13.89
CA ASP A 362 -9.30 -7.18 15.13
C ASP A 362 -10.51 -6.72 15.95
N LEU A 363 -10.51 -7.04 17.23
CA LEU A 363 -11.43 -6.50 18.22
C LEU A 363 -10.82 -5.23 18.79
N TYR A 364 -11.60 -4.17 18.86
CA TYR A 364 -11.19 -2.91 19.48
C TYR A 364 -12.12 -2.56 20.62
N ALA A 365 -11.52 -2.17 21.75
CA ALA A 365 -12.23 -1.53 22.84
C ALA A 365 -11.62 -0.15 23.10
N VAL A 366 -12.46 0.85 23.29
CA VAL A 366 -12.07 2.22 23.61
C VAL A 366 -12.98 2.74 24.72
N ILE A 367 -12.36 3.35 25.74
CA ILE A 367 -13.05 4.02 26.83
C ILE A 367 -13.01 5.54 26.64
N GLY A 368 -14.14 6.19 26.91
CA GLY A 368 -14.36 7.62 26.78
C GLY A 368 -14.68 8.28 28.12
N ASP A 369 -15.43 9.37 28.07
CA ASP A 369 -15.82 10.14 29.26
C ASP A 369 -16.85 9.40 30.13
N ASN A 370 -16.81 9.72 31.42
CA ASN A 370 -17.82 9.29 32.39
C ASN A 370 -18.98 10.30 32.41
N GLU A 371 -20.17 9.84 32.06
CA GLU A 371 -21.43 10.57 32.14
C GLU A 371 -22.30 9.95 33.24
N LYS A 372 -22.27 10.53 34.45
CA LYS A 372 -23.13 10.13 35.59
C LYS A 372 -23.05 8.62 35.93
N GLY A 373 -21.83 8.09 35.97
CA GLY A 373 -21.56 6.69 36.32
C GLY A 373 -21.75 5.70 35.17
N ALA A 374 -21.90 6.17 33.94
CA ALA A 374 -21.82 5.37 32.72
C ALA A 374 -20.70 5.91 31.84
N PHE A 375 -19.89 5.05 31.24
CA PHE A 375 -18.76 5.46 30.42
C PHE A 375 -19.10 5.34 28.95
N VAL A 376 -18.71 6.33 28.15
CA VAL A 376 -18.80 6.23 26.68
C VAL A 376 -17.83 5.15 26.22
N THR A 377 -18.35 4.08 25.64
CA THR A 377 -17.58 2.96 25.09
C THR A 377 -17.72 2.92 23.58
N ARG A 378 -16.59 2.70 22.88
CA ARG A 378 -16.60 2.44 21.43
C ARG A 378 -15.97 1.09 21.19
N LEU A 379 -16.77 0.16 20.69
CA LEU A 379 -16.41 -1.22 20.47
C LEU A 379 -16.50 -1.52 18.97
N TYR A 380 -15.45 -2.13 18.42
CA TYR A 380 -15.39 -2.44 16.99
C TYR A 380 -14.96 -3.89 16.76
N PHE A 381 -15.50 -4.48 15.71
CA PHE A 381 -14.89 -5.62 15.04
C PHE A 381 -14.51 -5.18 13.63
N ASN A 382 -13.22 -5.23 13.32
CA ASN A 382 -12.66 -4.86 12.02
C ASN A 382 -12.19 -6.13 11.28
N PRO A 383 -13.00 -6.68 10.36
CA PRO A 383 -12.65 -7.91 9.65
C PRO A 383 -11.42 -7.75 8.77
N LEU A 384 -10.60 -8.79 8.69
CA LEU A 384 -9.46 -8.93 7.77
C LEU A 384 -8.37 -7.84 7.87
N VAL A 385 -8.37 -6.98 8.89
CA VAL A 385 -7.26 -6.04 9.15
C VAL A 385 -5.90 -6.76 9.27
N PRO A 386 -5.79 -7.94 9.91
CA PRO A 386 -4.54 -8.71 9.96
C PRO A 386 -4.00 -9.11 8.59
N TRP A 387 -4.87 -9.23 7.58
CA TRP A 387 -4.47 -9.56 6.21
C TRP A 387 -3.81 -8.37 5.51
N LEU A 388 -4.12 -7.13 5.91
CA LEU A 388 -3.38 -5.94 5.48
C LEU A 388 -1.92 -6.02 5.93
N TRP A 389 -1.69 -6.36 7.20
CA TRP A 389 -0.35 -6.51 7.76
C TRP A 389 0.41 -7.66 7.12
N ALA A 390 -0.22 -8.83 7.00
CA ALA A 390 0.38 -9.98 6.32
C ALA A 390 0.74 -9.64 4.86
N GLY A 391 -0.15 -8.96 4.14
CA GLY A 391 0.10 -8.51 2.78
C GLY A 391 1.25 -7.50 2.68
N GLY A 392 1.31 -6.53 3.59
CA GLY A 392 2.41 -5.58 3.70
C GLY A 392 3.77 -6.25 3.94
N ILE A 393 3.81 -7.22 4.86
CA ILE A 393 5.01 -8.02 5.14
C ILE A 393 5.42 -8.83 3.90
N LEU A 394 4.49 -9.48 3.21
CA LEU A 394 4.79 -10.22 1.99
C LEU A 394 5.34 -9.32 0.87
N MET A 395 4.79 -8.11 0.71
CA MET A 395 5.33 -7.12 -0.24
C MET A 395 6.74 -6.69 0.13
N ALA A 396 7.01 -6.43 1.41
CA ALA A 396 8.36 -6.10 1.88
C ALA A 396 9.36 -7.25 1.61
N LEU A 397 8.97 -8.49 1.91
CA LEU A 397 9.77 -9.68 1.61
C LEU A 397 9.99 -9.86 0.10
N GLY A 398 8.98 -9.58 -0.73
CA GLY A 398 9.10 -9.58 -2.19
C GLY A 398 10.11 -8.54 -2.70
N GLY A 399 10.06 -7.32 -2.15
CA GLY A 399 11.04 -6.28 -2.43
C GLY A 399 12.48 -6.70 -2.05
N LEU A 400 12.66 -7.23 -0.84
CA LEU A 400 13.96 -7.75 -0.38
C LEU A 400 14.47 -8.90 -1.25
N ALA A 401 13.60 -9.85 -1.62
CA ALA A 401 13.96 -10.95 -2.52
C ALA A 401 14.44 -10.42 -3.87
N SER A 402 13.72 -9.47 -4.47
CA SER A 402 14.09 -8.84 -5.74
C SER A 402 15.44 -8.12 -5.67
N LEU A 403 15.66 -7.30 -4.63
CA LEU A 403 16.91 -6.55 -4.44
C LEU A 403 18.12 -7.44 -4.14
N SER A 404 17.90 -8.61 -3.54
CA SER A 404 18.96 -9.56 -3.22
C SER A 404 19.46 -10.38 -4.42
N ASP A 405 18.86 -10.24 -5.60
CA ASP A 405 19.31 -10.96 -6.80
C ASP A 405 20.67 -10.42 -7.27
N ARG A 406 21.69 -11.29 -7.25
CA ARG A 406 23.08 -10.93 -7.55
C ARG A 406 23.28 -10.38 -8.97
N ARG A 407 22.32 -10.64 -9.87
CA ARG A 407 22.35 -10.17 -11.26
C ARG A 407 22.05 -8.68 -11.41
N HIS A 408 21.58 -8.00 -10.36
CA HIS A 408 21.27 -6.56 -10.36
C HIS A 408 22.37 -5.66 -9.79
N ARG A 409 23.58 -6.18 -9.52
CA ARG A 409 24.77 -5.35 -9.25
C ARG A 409 25.29 -4.71 -10.54
N ILE A 410 24.59 -3.68 -11.03
CA ILE A 410 25.17 -2.72 -11.98
C ILE A 410 26.00 -1.73 -11.16
N GLY A 411 27.32 -1.70 -11.37
CA GLY A 411 28.22 -0.71 -10.74
C GLY A 411 29.25 -1.24 -9.74
N ALA A 412 29.40 -2.55 -9.55
CA ALA A 412 30.65 -3.03 -8.94
C ALA A 412 31.80 -2.71 -9.92
N PRO A 413 32.80 -1.89 -9.55
CA PRO A 413 33.91 -1.59 -10.44
C PRO A 413 34.58 -2.92 -10.80
N VAL A 414 34.44 -3.31 -12.07
CA VAL A 414 35.24 -4.40 -12.61
C VAL A 414 36.67 -3.89 -12.54
N ARG A 415 37.50 -4.50 -11.69
CA ARG A 415 38.94 -4.21 -11.60
C ARG A 415 39.48 -4.22 -13.03
N ALA A 416 39.97 -3.08 -13.51
CA ALA A 416 40.57 -2.99 -14.83
C ALA A 416 41.62 -4.11 -14.95
N ARG A 417 41.49 -4.96 -15.97
CA ARG A 417 42.55 -5.93 -16.27
C ARG A 417 43.82 -5.13 -16.49
N ALA A 418 44.85 -5.38 -15.68
CA ALA A 418 46.16 -4.80 -15.89
C ALA A 418 46.58 -5.09 -17.34
N ALA A 419 46.91 -4.04 -18.08
CA ALA A 419 47.43 -4.18 -19.43
C ALA A 419 48.68 -5.07 -19.37
N LEU A 420 48.69 -6.15 -20.16
CA LEU A 420 49.88 -6.96 -20.32
C LEU A 420 50.97 -6.06 -20.92
N PRO A 421 52.23 -6.14 -20.44
CA PRO A 421 53.33 -5.39 -21.02
C PRO A 421 53.44 -5.77 -22.50
N SER A 422 53.37 -4.77 -23.38
CA SER A 422 53.71 -4.92 -24.79
C SER A 422 55.14 -5.46 -24.87
N GLY A 423 55.30 -6.71 -25.29
CA GLY A 423 56.61 -7.30 -25.53
C GLY A 423 57.40 -6.45 -26.53
N SER A 424 58.59 -6.04 -26.14
CA SER A 424 59.57 -5.40 -27.02
C SER A 424 59.87 -6.34 -28.19
N ALA A 425 59.57 -5.90 -29.40
CA ALA A 425 60.06 -6.54 -30.61
C ALA A 425 61.59 -6.49 -30.60
N ALA A 426 62.23 -7.63 -30.37
CA ALA A 426 63.66 -7.80 -30.58
C ALA A 426 63.96 -7.69 -32.08
N GLY A 427 64.74 -6.68 -32.45
CA GLY A 427 65.31 -6.57 -33.78
C GLY A 427 66.17 -7.79 -34.10
N ARG A 428 65.96 -8.37 -35.28
CA ARG A 428 66.92 -9.30 -35.90
C ARG A 428 67.80 -8.49 -36.86
N ALA A 429 69.10 -8.68 -36.70
CA ALA A 429 70.15 -8.28 -37.62
C ALA A 429 70.04 -9.01 -38.97
#